data_AF-A0A7I9YAR5-F1
#
_entry.id   AF-A0A7I9YAR5-F1
#
_cell.length_a   1.000
_cell.length_b   1.000
_cell.length_c   1.000
_cell.angle_alpha   90.00
_cell.angle_beta   90.00
_cell.angle_gamma   90.00
#
_symmetry.space_group_name_H-M   'P 1'
#
loop_
_entity.id
_entity.type
_entity.pdbx_description
1 polymer ?
#
loop_
_entity_poly.entity_id
_entity_poly.type
_entity_poly.pdbx_seq_one_letter_code
_entity_poly.pdbx_strand_id
1 'polypeptide(L)'
;MTDLPVVGHPTRLRVCLPRFICTDDRCTVTIFRQRIGRVAAAKASTTRRCARWILQRLAIDKMSVSAIAKALGLSWNTVNTVAAELTRELVFGSPEHLDGVRYLGVDEHKWKHCRGQGEADFVTVIVDLTPVIDGTGPARLLDMVVPISRSTQGLAQ
;
A
#
# COMPACT_ATOMS: atom_id res chain seq x y z
N MET A 1 2.67 18.21 -4.48
CA MET A 1 2.85 16.79 -4.13
C MET A 1 3.24 16.69 -2.67
N THR A 2 2.62 15.82 -1.88
CA THR A 2 2.95 15.66 -0.46
C THR A 2 4.22 14.82 -0.29
N ASP A 3 5.04 15.20 0.67
CA ASP A 3 6.31 14.56 0.97
C ASP A 3 6.50 14.40 2.49
N LEU A 4 7.64 13.83 2.91
CA LEU A 4 7.91 13.57 4.33
C LEU A 4 7.74 14.84 5.18
N PRO A 5 7.16 14.73 6.39
CA PRO A 5 7.13 15.83 7.33
C PRO A 5 8.54 16.31 7.66
N VAL A 6 8.73 17.62 7.76
CA VAL A 6 10.00 18.25 8.15
C VAL A 6 9.78 18.92 9.49
N VAL A 7 10.54 18.48 10.51
CA VAL A 7 10.42 18.98 11.89
C VAL A 7 8.97 18.94 12.39
N GLY A 8 8.24 17.85 12.11
CA GLY A 8 6.85 17.67 12.53
C GLY A 8 5.79 18.40 11.69
N HIS A 9 6.18 19.10 10.63
CA HIS A 9 5.24 19.87 9.79
C HIS A 9 4.99 19.19 8.44
N PRO A 10 3.73 19.13 7.96
CA PRO A 10 3.40 18.66 6.62
C PRO A 10 4.19 19.42 5.54
N THR A 11 4.81 18.68 4.61
CA THR A 11 5.61 19.28 3.54
C THR A 11 4.97 19.02 2.18
N ARG A 12 4.87 20.07 1.36
CA ARG A 12 4.41 19.98 -0.04
C ARG A 12 5.49 20.45 -0.99
N LEU A 13 5.88 19.56 -1.90
CA LEU A 13 6.74 19.89 -3.03
C LEU A 13 5.93 20.54 -4.14
N ARG A 14 6.38 21.73 -4.59
CA ARG A 14 5.95 22.36 -5.84
C ARG A 14 6.93 21.93 -6.92
N VAL A 15 6.48 21.06 -7.83
CA VAL A 15 7.34 20.45 -8.84
C VAL A 15 7.01 21.03 -10.21
N CYS A 16 7.96 21.73 -10.81
CA CYS A 16 7.90 22.18 -12.20
C CYS A 16 8.73 21.21 -13.05
N LEU A 17 8.11 20.63 -14.08
CA LEU A 17 8.77 19.67 -14.96
C LEU A 17 8.97 20.28 -16.35
N PRO A 18 10.17 20.14 -16.93
CA PRO A 18 10.41 20.49 -18.32
C PRO A 18 9.41 19.81 -19.26
N ARG A 19 8.99 20.56 -20.27
CA ARG A 19 8.30 20.03 -21.45
C ARG A 19 9.27 20.10 -22.62
N PHE A 20 9.42 19.00 -23.32
CA PHE A 20 10.26 18.88 -24.50
C PHE A 20 9.36 18.84 -25.74
N ILE A 21 9.86 19.40 -26.84
CA ILE A 21 9.18 19.39 -28.13
C ILE A 21 10.07 18.62 -29.12
N CYS A 22 9.50 17.63 -29.81
CA CYS A 22 10.13 16.99 -30.95
C CYS A 22 9.81 17.80 -32.21
N THR A 23 10.83 18.11 -33.00
CA THR A 23 10.73 18.92 -34.22
C THR A 23 10.62 18.08 -35.49
N ASP A 24 10.65 16.75 -35.39
CA ASP A 24 10.45 15.84 -36.53
C ASP A 24 8.96 15.74 -36.84
N ASP A 25 8.59 16.07 -38.08
CA ASP A 25 7.22 16.10 -38.60
C ASP A 25 6.61 14.70 -38.78
N ARG A 26 7.43 13.64 -38.79
CA ARG A 26 6.98 12.25 -38.86
C ARG A 26 6.50 11.71 -37.51
N CYS A 27 6.79 12.41 -36.41
CA CYS A 27 6.40 11.95 -35.07
C CYS A 27 4.92 12.27 -34.78
N THR A 28 4.13 11.25 -34.48
CA THR A 28 2.72 11.43 -34.07
C THR A 28 2.56 12.11 -32.71
N VAL A 29 3.58 12.00 -31.84
CA VAL A 29 3.63 12.68 -30.54
C VAL A 29 4.82 13.64 -30.56
N THR A 30 4.54 14.93 -30.46
CA THR A 30 5.55 15.99 -30.55
C THR A 30 5.85 16.66 -29.21
N ILE A 31 5.05 16.40 -28.16
CA ILE A 31 5.24 17.02 -26.85
C ILE A 31 5.47 15.93 -25.81
N PHE A 32 6.59 16.06 -25.09
CA PHE A 32 6.97 15.17 -23.99
C PHE A 32 7.11 15.95 -22.70
N ARG A 33 6.87 15.30 -21.56
CA ARG A 33 7.13 15.87 -20.24
C ARG A 33 8.19 15.02 -19.55
N GLN A 34 9.13 15.67 -18.87
CA GLN A 34 10.14 14.98 -18.08
C GLN A 34 9.46 13.95 -17.15
N ARG A 35 9.85 12.68 -17.28
CA ARG A 35 9.35 11.63 -16.41
C ARG A 35 10.01 11.75 -15.05
N ILE A 36 9.19 11.70 -13.99
CA ILE A 36 9.64 11.67 -12.60
C ILE A 36 9.27 10.36 -11.90
N GLY A 37 9.26 9.26 -12.66
CA GLY A 37 8.86 7.94 -12.16
C GLY A 37 9.68 7.46 -10.96
N ARG A 38 10.91 7.99 -10.75
CA ARG A 38 11.73 7.73 -9.55
C ARG A 38 11.25 8.49 -8.31
N VAL A 39 10.61 9.66 -8.48
CA VAL A 39 10.15 10.53 -7.39
C VAL A 39 8.73 10.19 -6.98
N ALA A 40 7.84 9.93 -7.94
CA ALA A 40 6.44 9.63 -7.69
C ALA A 40 5.91 8.61 -8.70
N ALA A 41 4.96 7.78 -8.28
CA ALA A 41 4.21 6.95 -9.19
C ALA A 41 3.32 7.81 -10.11
N ALA A 42 2.91 7.25 -11.25
CA ALA A 42 2.04 7.97 -12.19
C ALA A 42 0.75 8.39 -11.49
N LYS A 43 0.35 9.66 -11.66
CA LYS A 43 -0.86 10.26 -11.05
C LYS A 43 -0.90 10.26 -9.51
N ALA A 44 0.20 9.90 -8.83
CA ALA A 44 0.25 9.90 -7.37
C ALA A 44 0.27 11.31 -6.79
N SER A 45 -0.42 11.48 -5.66
CA SER A 45 -0.44 12.72 -4.88
C SER A 45 0.74 12.86 -3.91
N THR A 46 1.45 11.75 -3.66
CA THR A 46 2.60 11.62 -2.75
C THR A 46 3.89 11.27 -3.50
N THR A 47 5.04 11.59 -2.89
CA THR A 47 6.33 11.02 -3.33
C THR A 47 6.40 9.53 -2.97
N ARG A 48 7.21 8.75 -3.70
CA ARG A 48 7.47 7.33 -3.37
C ARG A 48 8.06 7.16 -1.98
N ARG A 49 8.94 8.08 -1.57
CA ARG A 49 9.52 8.07 -0.23
C ARG A 49 8.46 8.33 0.86
N CYS A 50 7.51 9.24 0.61
CA CYS A 50 6.39 9.47 1.52
C CYS A 50 5.47 8.24 1.60
N ALA A 51 5.22 7.59 0.47
CA ALA A 51 4.40 6.37 0.42
C ALA A 51 5.05 5.23 1.22
N ARG A 52 6.36 5.02 1.08
CA ARG A 52 7.12 4.07 1.92
C ARG A 52 7.13 4.47 3.40
N TRP A 53 7.24 5.76 3.70
CA TRP A 53 7.18 6.26 5.07
C TRP A 53 5.82 5.99 5.73
N ILE A 54 4.71 6.12 4.99
CA ILE A 54 3.36 5.75 5.46
C ILE A 54 3.35 4.28 5.92
N LEU A 55 3.83 3.35 5.09
CA LEU A 55 3.90 1.94 5.46
C LEU A 55 4.78 1.70 6.68
N GLN A 56 5.93 2.36 6.77
CA GLN A 56 6.83 2.23 7.91
C GLN A 56 6.16 2.66 9.22
N ARG A 57 5.46 3.80 9.22
CA ARG A 57 4.72 4.30 10.40
C ARG A 57 3.58 3.37 10.83
N LEU A 58 2.91 2.73 9.88
CA LEU A 58 1.86 1.75 10.16
C LEU A 58 2.45 0.45 10.73
N ALA A 59 3.41 -0.15 10.02
CA ALA A 59 3.89 -1.49 10.31
C ALA A 59 4.82 -1.55 11.52
N ILE A 60 5.71 -0.57 11.67
CA ILE A 60 6.75 -0.56 12.70
C ILE A 60 6.30 0.25 13.91
N ASP A 61 5.93 1.50 13.70
CA ASP A 61 5.61 2.41 14.81
C ASP A 61 4.18 2.25 15.34
N LYS A 62 3.38 1.38 14.70
CA LYS A 62 1.98 1.10 15.05
C LYS A 62 1.11 2.36 15.11
N MET A 63 1.44 3.37 14.32
CA MET A 63 0.65 4.59 14.23
C MET A 63 -0.68 4.30 13.55
N SER A 64 -1.77 4.94 14.00
CA SER A 64 -3.04 4.85 13.28
C SER A 64 -2.98 5.64 11.96
N VAL A 65 -3.80 5.23 10.98
CA VAL A 65 -3.97 5.97 9.71
C VAL A 65 -4.33 7.43 9.96
N SER A 66 -5.18 7.70 10.97
CA SER A 66 -5.56 9.07 11.36
C SER A 66 -4.38 9.91 11.86
N ALA A 67 -3.48 9.31 12.65
CA ALA A 67 -2.29 10.00 13.14
C ALA A 67 -1.33 10.35 11.98
N ILE A 68 -1.17 9.43 11.04
CA ILE A 68 -0.35 9.63 9.84
C ILE A 68 -0.95 10.70 8.93
N ALA A 69 -2.28 10.66 8.71
CA ALA A 69 -3.00 11.66 7.93
C ALA A 69 -2.83 13.07 8.52
N LYS A 70 -2.93 13.20 9.84
CA LYS A 70 -2.66 14.46 10.55
C LYS A 70 -1.21 14.93 10.36
N ALA A 71 -0.24 14.03 10.48
CA ALA A 71 1.18 14.36 10.31
C ALA A 71 1.55 14.80 8.89
N LEU A 72 0.84 14.28 7.87
CA LEU A 72 1.06 14.59 6.46
C LEU A 72 0.16 15.71 5.92
N GLY A 73 -0.83 16.17 6.69
CA GLY A 73 -1.85 17.10 6.20
C GLY A 73 -2.65 16.53 5.01
N LEU A 74 -2.95 15.24 5.06
CA LEU A 74 -3.73 14.50 4.05
C LEU A 74 -5.06 14.04 4.62
N SER A 75 -5.98 13.66 3.75
CA SER A 75 -7.21 12.98 4.17
C SER A 75 -6.88 11.56 4.66
N TRP A 76 -7.70 11.05 5.58
CA TRP A 76 -7.62 9.65 6.01
C TRP A 76 -7.71 8.70 4.81
N ASN A 77 -8.67 8.93 3.91
CA ASN A 77 -8.89 8.11 2.71
C ASN A 77 -7.63 8.04 1.85
N THR A 78 -6.96 9.18 1.61
CA THR A 78 -5.73 9.21 0.80
C THR A 78 -4.62 8.36 1.42
N VAL A 79 -4.41 8.46 2.74
CA VAL A 79 -3.38 7.66 3.43
C VAL A 79 -3.77 6.18 3.41
N ASN A 80 -5.03 5.86 3.65
CA ASN A 80 -5.53 4.48 3.64
C ASN A 80 -5.39 3.83 2.27
N THR A 81 -5.74 4.54 1.19
CA THR A 81 -5.56 4.05 -0.19
C THR A 81 -4.10 3.78 -0.49
N VAL A 82 -3.20 4.71 -0.19
CA VAL A 82 -1.75 4.52 -0.42
C VAL A 82 -1.22 3.32 0.37
N ALA A 83 -1.63 3.18 1.63
CA ALA A 83 -1.22 2.05 2.46
C ALA A 83 -1.73 0.71 1.92
N ALA A 84 -3.01 0.64 1.54
CA ALA A 84 -3.62 -0.58 1.01
C ALA A 84 -3.01 -0.99 -0.32
N GLU A 85 -2.82 -0.05 -1.26
CA GLU A 85 -2.20 -0.32 -2.56
C GLU A 85 -0.78 -0.85 -2.41
N LEU A 86 0.06 -0.20 -1.60
CA LEU A 86 1.44 -0.64 -1.41
C LEU A 86 1.53 -1.95 -0.62
N THR A 87 0.64 -2.19 0.35
CA THR A 87 0.60 -3.48 1.07
C THR A 87 0.21 -4.59 0.11
N ARG A 88 -0.77 -4.34 -0.77
CA ARG A 88 -1.15 -5.29 -1.82
C ARG A 88 -0.01 -5.55 -2.80
N GLU A 89 0.71 -4.52 -3.23
CA GLU A 89 1.88 -4.68 -4.10
C GLU A 89 3.00 -5.46 -3.39
N LEU A 90 3.22 -5.24 -2.09
CA LEU A 90 4.23 -5.97 -1.30
C LEU A 90 3.93 -7.47 -1.20
N VAL A 91 2.65 -7.83 -1.01
CA VAL A 91 2.23 -9.22 -0.83
C VAL A 91 2.07 -9.93 -2.17
N PHE A 92 1.41 -9.29 -3.15
CA PHE A 92 0.95 -9.92 -4.39
C PHE A 92 1.68 -9.41 -5.65
N GLY A 93 2.68 -8.53 -5.51
CA GLY A 93 3.37 -7.94 -6.65
C GLY A 93 4.28 -8.90 -7.41
N SER A 94 4.65 -10.04 -6.80
CA SER A 94 5.43 -11.08 -7.45
C SER A 94 4.52 -12.26 -7.88
N PRO A 95 4.51 -12.64 -9.17
CA PRO A 95 3.81 -13.86 -9.63
C PRO A 95 4.30 -15.13 -8.93
N GLU A 96 5.58 -15.13 -8.52
CA GLU A 96 6.28 -16.26 -7.87
C GLU A 96 6.20 -16.17 -6.33
N HIS A 97 5.30 -15.37 -5.75
CA HIS A 97 5.23 -15.18 -4.29
C HIS A 97 4.91 -16.48 -3.50
N LEU A 98 4.40 -17.51 -4.17
CA LEU A 98 4.12 -18.84 -3.59
C LEU A 98 5.29 -19.83 -3.77
N ASP A 99 6.35 -19.46 -4.49
CA ASP A 99 7.43 -20.39 -4.80
C ASP A 99 8.20 -20.79 -3.54
N GLY A 100 8.50 -22.09 -3.46
CA GLY A 100 9.28 -22.69 -2.37
C GLY A 100 8.55 -22.82 -1.04
N VAL A 101 7.25 -22.51 -0.96
CA VAL A 101 6.44 -22.70 0.26
C VAL A 101 6.30 -24.18 0.58
N ARG A 102 6.71 -24.60 1.77
CA ARG A 102 6.63 -25.99 2.28
C ARG A 102 5.86 -26.12 3.58
N TYR A 103 5.89 -25.08 4.42
CA TYR A 103 5.21 -25.06 5.71
C TYR A 103 4.27 -23.87 5.80
N LEU A 104 2.97 -24.15 5.87
CA LEU A 104 1.93 -23.14 6.00
C LEU A 104 1.55 -22.93 7.46
N GLY A 105 1.56 -21.67 7.90
CA GLY A 105 0.86 -21.21 9.08
C GLY A 105 -0.50 -20.67 8.70
N VAL A 106 -1.52 -21.03 9.47
CA VAL A 106 -2.88 -20.52 9.30
C VAL A 106 -3.34 -19.98 10.64
N ASP A 107 -3.82 -18.73 10.63
CA ASP A 107 -4.36 -18.06 11.81
C ASP A 107 -5.76 -17.48 11.50
N GLU A 108 -6.65 -17.47 12.47
CA GLU A 108 -7.97 -16.85 12.33
C GLU A 108 -8.06 -15.62 13.24
N HIS A 109 -8.09 -14.45 12.60
CA HIS A 109 -8.17 -13.19 13.31
C HIS A 109 -9.61 -12.68 13.37
N LYS A 110 -10.17 -12.65 14.58
CA LYS A 110 -11.45 -12.02 14.87
C LYS A 110 -11.29 -10.52 14.99
N TRP A 111 -12.05 -9.76 14.21
CA TRP A 111 -12.03 -8.31 14.23
C TRP A 111 -13.44 -7.72 14.18
N LYS A 112 -13.53 -6.39 14.35
CA LYS A 112 -14.80 -5.67 14.34
C LYS A 112 -14.60 -4.26 13.80
N HIS A 113 -15.40 -3.87 12.82
CA HIS A 113 -15.33 -2.55 12.17
C HIS A 113 -15.60 -1.38 13.13
N CYS A 114 -16.64 -1.49 13.96
CA CYS A 114 -17.06 -0.44 14.88
C CYS A 114 -16.93 -0.89 16.33
N ARG A 115 -16.29 -0.07 17.18
CA ARG A 115 -16.20 -0.38 18.61
C ARG A 115 -17.61 -0.34 19.22
N GLY A 116 -18.05 -1.44 19.84
CA GLY A 116 -19.32 -1.52 20.58
C GLY A 116 -20.57 -1.88 19.76
N GLN A 117 -20.60 -1.67 18.44
CA GLN A 117 -21.79 -1.98 17.60
C GLN A 117 -21.41 -2.88 16.41
N GLY A 118 -22.26 -3.87 16.11
CA GLY A 118 -22.08 -4.82 14.99
C GLY A 118 -21.57 -6.21 15.38
N GLU A 119 -21.75 -7.17 14.48
CA GLU A 119 -21.20 -8.52 14.62
C GLU A 119 -19.69 -8.54 14.42
N ALA A 120 -19.03 -9.53 15.02
CA ALA A 120 -17.62 -9.75 14.74
C ALA A 120 -17.44 -10.37 13.36
N ASP A 121 -16.38 -9.95 12.69
CA ASP A 121 -15.90 -10.51 11.45
C ASP A 121 -14.63 -11.32 11.70
N PHE A 122 -14.31 -12.19 10.75
CA PHE A 122 -13.15 -13.05 10.81
C PHE A 122 -12.36 -12.90 9.52
N VAL A 123 -11.05 -13.05 9.62
CA VAL A 123 -10.16 -13.15 8.47
C VAL A 123 -9.16 -14.27 8.75
N THR A 124 -9.00 -15.16 7.78
CA THR A 124 -7.99 -16.20 7.82
C THR A 124 -6.70 -15.65 7.22
N VAL A 125 -5.64 -15.65 8.01
CA VAL A 125 -4.30 -15.23 7.60
C VAL A 125 -3.51 -16.47 7.21
N ILE A 126 -3.01 -16.48 5.98
CA ILE A 126 -2.16 -17.56 5.44
C ILE A 126 -0.73 -17.04 5.38
N VAL A 127 0.18 -17.75 6.04
CA VAL A 127 1.57 -17.33 6.23
C VAL A 127 2.50 -18.46 5.79
N ASP A 128 3.54 -18.13 5.05
CA ASP A 128 4.66 -19.03 4.80
C ASP A 128 5.63 -19.02 6.00
N LEU A 129 5.76 -20.17 6.64
CA LEU A 129 6.67 -20.41 7.77
C LEU A 129 7.99 -21.04 7.33
N THR A 130 8.15 -21.36 6.04
CA THR A 130 9.34 -22.03 5.50
C THR A 130 10.64 -21.30 5.84
N PRO A 131 10.75 -19.97 5.67
CA PRO A 131 11.99 -19.28 6.02
C PRO A 131 12.34 -19.34 7.50
N VAL A 132 11.33 -19.41 8.37
CA VAL A 132 11.54 -19.51 9.82
C VAL A 132 12.03 -20.90 10.19
N ILE A 133 11.38 -21.94 9.65
CA ILE A 133 11.74 -23.34 9.93
C ILE A 133 13.11 -23.69 9.37
N ASP A 134 13.46 -23.16 8.20
CA ASP A 134 14.77 -23.37 7.58
C ASP A 134 15.87 -22.44 8.12
N GLY A 135 15.51 -21.45 8.95
CA GLY A 135 16.45 -20.44 9.45
C GLY A 135 16.99 -19.48 8.39
N THR A 136 16.26 -19.28 7.29
CA THR A 136 16.67 -18.41 6.17
C THR A 136 16.04 -17.01 6.22
N GLY A 137 15.04 -16.79 7.06
CA GLY A 137 14.42 -15.47 7.19
C GLY A 137 13.14 -15.44 8.03
N PRO A 138 12.44 -14.29 8.05
CA PRO A 138 11.17 -14.15 8.76
C PRO A 138 10.02 -14.83 8.00
N ALA A 139 8.92 -15.06 8.70
CA ALA A 139 7.67 -15.52 8.09
C ALA A 139 7.15 -14.51 7.06
N ARG A 140 6.51 -15.01 6.00
CA ARG A 140 6.00 -14.17 4.90
C ARG A 140 4.48 -14.29 4.83
N LEU A 141 3.77 -13.16 4.78
CA LEU A 141 2.34 -13.17 4.53
C LEU A 141 2.08 -13.60 3.08
N LEU A 142 1.21 -14.61 2.89
CA LEU A 142 0.80 -15.08 1.57
C LEU A 142 -0.58 -14.53 1.19
N ASP A 143 -1.54 -14.60 2.11
CA ASP A 143 -2.90 -14.11 1.86
C ASP A 143 -3.67 -13.77 3.14
N MET A 144 -4.71 -12.96 3.00
CA MET A 144 -5.70 -12.66 4.03
C MET A 144 -7.09 -12.81 3.41
N VAL A 145 -7.76 -13.91 3.76
CA VAL A 145 -9.02 -14.32 3.12
C VAL A 145 -10.18 -14.16 4.09
N VAL A 146 -11.27 -13.56 3.64
CA VAL A 146 -12.52 -13.51 4.40
C VAL A 146 -13.32 -14.81 4.22
N PRO A 147 -14.04 -15.30 5.23
CA PRO A 147 -14.83 -16.52 5.12
C PRO A 147 -15.88 -16.46 3.98
N ILE A 148 -16.01 -17.57 3.26
CA ILE A 148 -16.92 -17.73 2.10
C ILE A 148 -18.40 -17.53 2.49
N SER A 149 -18.76 -17.72 3.76
CA SER A 149 -20.14 -17.54 4.25
C SER A 149 -20.67 -16.09 4.12
N ARG A 150 -19.81 -15.11 3.80
CA ARG A 150 -20.21 -13.71 3.60
C ARG A 150 -19.93 -13.15 2.20
N SER A 151 -19.31 -13.89 1.28
CA SER A 151 -19.07 -13.40 -0.09
C SER A 151 -20.35 -13.16 -0.90
N THR A 152 -21.52 -13.61 -0.41
CA THR A 152 -22.81 -13.54 -1.13
C THR A 152 -23.74 -12.41 -0.66
N GLN A 153 -23.37 -11.58 0.31
CA GLN A 153 -24.27 -10.51 0.83
C GLN A 153 -23.96 -9.08 0.32
N GLY A 154 -23.22 -8.94 -0.79
CA GLY A 154 -22.88 -7.62 -1.37
C GLY A 154 -23.41 -7.31 -2.76
N LEU A 155 -24.22 -8.20 -3.37
CA LEU A 155 -24.76 -8.04 -4.73
C LEU A 155 -26.29 -8.15 -4.78
N ALA A 156 -26.99 -7.58 -3.80
CA ALA A 156 -28.43 -7.35 -3.92
C ALA A 156 -28.83 -6.01 -3.30
N GLN A 157 -29.09 -5.06 -4.22
CA GLN A 157 -29.85 -3.81 -4.09
C GLN A 157 -29.16 -2.60 -3.45
#